data_AF-A0A6N8NR45-F1
#
_entry.id   AF-A0A6N8NR45-F1
#
_cell.length_a   1.000
_cell.length_b   1.000
_cell.length_c   1.000
_cell.angle_alpha   90.00
_cell.angle_beta   90.00
_cell.angle_gamma   90.00
#
_symmetry.space_group_name_H-M   'P 1'
#
loop_
_entity.id
_entity.type
_entity.pdbx_description
1 polymer ?
#
loop_
_entity_poly.entity_id
_entity_poly.type
_entity_poly.pdbx_seq_one_letter_code
_entity_poly.pdbx_strand_id
1 'polypeptide(L)'
;MTDKMQSLALAPVGNLDSYIRAANAWPMLSADEERALAEKLHYHGDLEAAKTLILSHLRFVVHIARNYAGYGLPQADLIQEGNIGLMKAVRRFNPEVGVRLVSFAVHWIKAEIHEYVLRNWRIVKVATTKAQRKLFFNLRKTKQRLGWFNQDEVEMVARELGVTSKDVREMESRMAAQDMTFDLSSDDDSDSQPMAPVLYLQDKSSNFADGIEDDNWEEQAANRLTDAMQGLD
;
A
#
# COMPACT_ATOMS: atom_id res chain seq x y z
N MET A 1 -14.94 -6.38 -32.60
CA MET A 1 -14.45 -6.80 -31.26
C MET A 1 -12.99 -6.43 -31.03
N THR A 2 -12.15 -6.45 -32.06
CA THR A 2 -10.73 -6.04 -32.05
C THR A 2 -10.48 -4.58 -31.65
N ASP A 3 -11.34 -3.66 -32.04
CA ASP A 3 -11.18 -2.21 -31.82
C ASP A 3 -11.28 -1.79 -30.34
N LYS A 4 -12.16 -2.43 -29.55
CA LYS A 4 -12.27 -2.18 -28.10
C LYS A 4 -11.08 -2.75 -27.32
N MET A 5 -10.47 -3.82 -27.82
CA MET A 5 -9.30 -4.48 -27.21
C MET A 5 -8.04 -3.58 -27.25
N GLN A 6 -7.91 -2.72 -28.26
CA GLN A 6 -6.83 -1.73 -28.35
C GLN A 6 -6.95 -0.62 -27.29
N SER A 7 -8.16 -0.29 -26.82
CA SER A 7 -8.36 0.86 -25.91
C SER A 7 -7.71 0.72 -24.54
N LEU A 8 -7.53 -0.50 -24.01
CA LEU A 8 -6.86 -0.71 -22.72
C LEU A 8 -5.33 -0.68 -22.85
N ALA A 9 -4.80 -1.10 -24.01
CA ALA A 9 -3.36 -1.04 -24.31
C ALA A 9 -2.88 0.38 -24.67
N LEU A 10 -3.80 1.28 -25.03
CA LEU A 10 -3.55 2.68 -25.38
C LEU A 10 -3.84 3.67 -24.23
N ALA A 11 -4.18 3.19 -23.03
CA ALA A 11 -4.26 4.08 -21.88
C ALA A 11 -2.87 4.65 -21.58
N PRO A 12 -2.69 5.98 -21.46
CA PRO A 12 -1.41 6.58 -21.13
C PRO A 12 -0.86 5.93 -19.85
N VAL A 13 0.34 5.34 -19.93
CA VAL A 13 0.95 4.46 -18.93
C VAL A 13 1.31 5.20 -17.61
N GLY A 14 0.75 6.38 -17.35
CA GLY A 14 1.11 7.23 -16.21
C GLY A 14 -0.05 7.85 -15.43
N ASN A 15 -1.32 7.64 -15.80
CA ASN A 15 -2.44 8.26 -15.08
C ASN A 15 -3.50 7.24 -14.63
N LEU A 16 -3.72 7.16 -13.32
CA LEU A 16 -4.75 6.33 -12.68
C LEU A 16 -6.15 6.65 -13.24
N ASP A 17 -6.44 7.92 -13.53
CA ASP A 17 -7.74 8.33 -14.06
C ASP A 17 -7.98 7.81 -15.48
N SER A 18 -6.94 7.67 -16.31
CA SER A 18 -7.09 7.02 -17.61
C SER A 18 -7.39 5.54 -17.47
N TYR A 19 -6.74 4.84 -16.53
CA TYR A 19 -7.06 3.44 -16.25
C TYR A 19 -8.51 3.28 -15.79
N ILE A 20 -8.96 4.11 -14.84
CA ILE A 20 -10.34 4.05 -14.32
C ILE A 20 -11.36 4.31 -15.44
N ARG A 21 -11.10 5.30 -16.31
CA ARG A 21 -11.96 5.57 -17.48
C ARG A 21 -12.01 4.37 -18.43
N ALA A 22 -10.86 3.76 -18.74
CA ALA A 22 -10.80 2.58 -19.60
C ALA A 22 -11.56 1.39 -18.97
N ALA A 23 -11.36 1.12 -17.68
CA ALA A 23 -12.08 0.07 -16.95
C ALA A 23 -13.61 0.27 -16.94
N ASN A 24 -14.08 1.52 -16.87
CA ASN A 24 -15.50 1.85 -16.92
C ASN A 24 -16.09 1.76 -18.34
N ALA A 25 -15.28 1.98 -19.39
CA ALA A 25 -15.72 1.95 -20.78
C ALA A 25 -16.01 0.52 -21.30
N TRP A 26 -15.42 -0.51 -20.69
CA TRP A 26 -15.68 -1.91 -21.05
C TRP A 26 -17.14 -2.27 -20.80
N PRO A 27 -17.87 -2.87 -21.77
CA PRO A 27 -19.28 -3.21 -21.60
C PRO A 27 -19.49 -4.26 -20.50
N MET A 28 -20.63 -4.15 -19.80
CA MET A 28 -21.02 -5.14 -18.80
C MET A 28 -21.66 -6.34 -19.50
N LEU A 29 -21.29 -7.54 -19.06
CA LEU A 29 -21.87 -8.77 -19.58
C LEU A 29 -23.27 -9.00 -19.00
N SER A 30 -24.18 -9.45 -19.85
CA SER A 30 -25.43 -10.06 -19.41
C SER A 30 -25.16 -11.38 -18.69
N ALA A 31 -26.16 -11.88 -17.95
CA ALA A 31 -26.02 -13.15 -17.22
C ALA A 31 -25.76 -14.34 -18.16
N ASP A 32 -26.34 -14.32 -19.36
CA ASP A 32 -26.19 -15.40 -20.33
C ASP A 32 -24.83 -15.36 -21.03
N GLU A 33 -24.33 -14.17 -21.38
CA GLU A 33 -22.96 -14.00 -21.89
C GLU A 33 -21.91 -14.41 -20.85
N GLU A 34 -22.10 -14.02 -19.59
CA GLU A 34 -21.23 -14.39 -18.47
C GLU A 34 -21.19 -15.92 -18.32
N ARG A 35 -22.35 -16.58 -18.38
CA ARG A 35 -22.45 -18.05 -18.30
C ARG A 35 -21.74 -18.72 -19.48
N ALA A 36 -22.01 -18.29 -20.70
CA ALA A 36 -21.39 -18.85 -21.90
C ALA A 36 -19.85 -18.71 -21.90
N LEU A 37 -19.33 -17.56 -21.45
CA LEU A 37 -17.89 -17.35 -21.31
C LEU A 37 -17.30 -18.19 -20.17
N ALA A 38 -18.01 -18.32 -19.05
CA ALA A 38 -17.58 -19.14 -17.93
C ALA A 38 -17.54 -20.64 -18.28
N GLU A 39 -18.53 -21.15 -19.02
CA GLU A 39 -18.55 -22.53 -19.53
C GLU A 39 -17.38 -22.78 -20.50
N LYS A 40 -17.12 -21.86 -21.44
CA LYS A 40 -15.95 -21.95 -22.34
C LYS A 40 -14.64 -22.00 -21.58
N LEU A 41 -14.48 -21.16 -20.56
CA LEU A 41 -13.31 -21.19 -19.71
C LEU A 41 -13.22 -22.50 -18.91
N HIS A 42 -14.31 -22.95 -18.32
CA HIS A 42 -14.34 -24.10 -17.41
C HIS A 42 -14.09 -25.43 -18.14
N TYR A 43 -14.76 -25.67 -19.26
CA TYR A 43 -14.68 -26.95 -19.98
C TYR A 43 -13.58 -26.98 -21.05
N HIS A 44 -13.25 -25.84 -21.66
CA HIS A 44 -12.30 -25.78 -22.78
C HIS A 44 -11.01 -25.03 -22.46
N GLY A 45 -10.90 -24.38 -21.29
CA GLY A 45 -9.71 -23.61 -20.93
C GLY A 45 -9.47 -22.37 -21.79
N ASP A 46 -10.53 -21.80 -22.38
CA ASP A 46 -10.44 -20.67 -23.30
C ASP A 46 -9.92 -19.39 -22.60
N LEU A 47 -8.69 -18.99 -22.94
CA LEU A 47 -8.04 -17.81 -22.36
C LEU A 47 -8.67 -16.49 -22.81
N GLU A 48 -9.24 -16.42 -24.01
CA GLU A 48 -9.94 -15.21 -24.46
C GLU A 48 -11.27 -15.04 -23.72
N ALA A 49 -11.92 -16.15 -23.35
CA ALA A 49 -13.08 -16.11 -22.46
C ALA A 49 -12.69 -15.58 -21.07
N ALA A 50 -11.60 -16.07 -20.48
CA ALA A 50 -11.08 -15.54 -19.20
C ALA A 50 -10.79 -14.04 -19.27
N LYS A 51 -10.09 -13.60 -20.32
CA LYS A 51 -9.76 -12.20 -20.55
C LYS A 51 -11.02 -11.33 -20.63
N THR A 52 -12.02 -11.77 -21.40
CA THR A 52 -13.30 -11.04 -21.54
C THR A 52 -14.02 -10.92 -20.19
N LEU A 53 -14.07 -12.01 -19.42
CA LEU A 53 -14.63 -12.02 -18.06
C LEU A 53 -13.89 -11.08 -17.12
N ILE A 54 -12.56 -11.01 -17.19
CA ILE A 54 -11.76 -10.12 -16.34
C ILE A 54 -12.03 -8.66 -16.72
N LEU A 55 -11.94 -8.31 -18.01
CA LEU A 55 -12.06 -6.94 -18.51
C LEU A 55 -13.43 -6.34 -18.19
N SER A 56 -14.51 -7.11 -18.32
CA SER A 56 -15.87 -6.64 -18.01
C SER A 56 -16.09 -6.32 -16.52
N HIS A 57 -15.24 -6.86 -15.64
CA HIS A 57 -15.37 -6.75 -14.18
C HIS A 57 -14.35 -5.78 -13.53
N LEU A 58 -13.44 -5.16 -14.29
CA LEU A 58 -12.45 -4.23 -13.74
C LEU A 58 -13.08 -3.06 -12.98
N ARG A 59 -14.20 -2.50 -13.49
CA ARG A 59 -14.94 -1.43 -12.79
C ARG A 59 -15.37 -1.81 -11.37
N PHE A 60 -15.67 -3.10 -11.14
CA PHE A 60 -16.08 -3.62 -9.83
C PHE A 60 -14.90 -3.70 -8.88
N VAL A 61 -13.72 -4.07 -9.38
CA VAL A 61 -12.47 -4.04 -8.61
C VAL A 61 -12.15 -2.62 -8.15
N VAL A 62 -12.25 -1.64 -9.06
CA VAL A 62 -12.04 -0.21 -8.75
C VAL A 62 -12.99 0.24 -7.64
N HIS A 63 -14.27 -0.16 -7.69
CA HIS A 63 -15.24 0.14 -6.65
C HIS A 63 -14.86 -0.46 -5.29
N ILE A 64 -14.41 -1.72 -5.25
CA ILE A 64 -13.98 -2.36 -4.00
C ILE A 64 -12.73 -1.67 -3.42
N ALA A 65 -11.73 -1.41 -4.26
CA ALA A 65 -10.45 -0.83 -3.85
C ALA A 65 -10.61 0.56 -3.20
N ARG A 66 -11.60 1.36 -3.62
CA ARG A 66 -11.92 2.67 -3.02
C ARG A 66 -12.21 2.59 -1.52
N ASN A 67 -12.78 1.48 -1.04
CA ASN A 67 -13.07 1.31 0.39
C ASN A 67 -11.80 1.15 1.25
N TYR A 68 -10.63 1.01 0.64
CA TYR A 68 -9.34 0.84 1.30
C TYR A 68 -8.43 2.07 1.19
N ALA A 69 -8.88 3.16 0.53
CA ALA A 69 -8.09 4.39 0.39
C ALA A 69 -7.67 5.01 1.74
N GLY A 70 -8.45 4.79 2.80
CA GLY A 70 -8.16 5.32 4.13
C GLY A 70 -6.83 4.83 4.73
N TYR A 71 -6.26 3.72 4.26
CA TYR A 71 -5.01 3.15 4.81
C TYR A 71 -3.74 3.90 4.39
N GLY A 72 -3.84 4.93 3.52
CA GLY A 72 -2.68 5.71 3.09
C GLY A 72 -1.80 5.01 2.04
N LEU A 73 -2.29 3.93 1.44
CA LEU A 73 -1.61 3.20 0.37
C LEU A 73 -2.02 3.75 -1.01
N PRO A 74 -1.14 3.70 -2.02
CA PRO A 74 -1.46 4.12 -3.37
C PRO A 74 -2.69 3.38 -3.92
N GLN A 75 -3.67 4.12 -4.41
CA GLN A 75 -4.90 3.53 -4.93
C GLN A 75 -4.65 2.61 -6.13
N ALA A 76 -3.66 2.94 -6.97
CA ALA A 76 -3.25 2.11 -8.09
C ALA A 76 -2.85 0.70 -7.63
N ASP A 77 -2.05 0.60 -6.56
CA ASP A 77 -1.59 -0.68 -6.05
C ASP A 77 -2.73 -1.52 -5.46
N LEU A 78 -3.66 -0.88 -4.74
CA LEU A 78 -4.87 -1.54 -4.23
C LEU A 78 -5.72 -2.11 -5.36
N ILE A 79 -5.86 -1.39 -6.48
CA ILE A 79 -6.58 -1.86 -7.67
C ILE A 79 -5.83 -3.04 -8.31
N GLN A 80 -4.51 -2.96 -8.43
CA GLN A 80 -3.70 -4.03 -9.02
C GLN A 80 -3.80 -5.33 -8.23
N GLU A 81 -3.73 -5.27 -6.91
CA GLU A 81 -3.89 -6.44 -6.04
C GLU A 81 -5.33 -6.98 -6.09
N GLY A 82 -6.31 -6.08 -6.19
CA GLY A 82 -7.69 -6.47 -6.46
C GLY A 82 -7.87 -7.18 -7.81
N ASN A 83 -7.16 -6.75 -8.86
CA ASN A 83 -7.18 -7.37 -10.18
C ASN A 83 -6.56 -8.77 -10.13
N ILE A 84 -5.48 -8.96 -9.37
CA ILE A 84 -4.89 -10.28 -9.09
C ILE A 84 -5.94 -11.17 -8.40
N GLY A 85 -6.69 -10.63 -7.44
CA GLY A 85 -7.79 -11.35 -6.78
C GLY A 85 -8.89 -11.77 -7.76
N LEU A 86 -9.29 -10.87 -8.66
CA LEU A 86 -10.25 -11.16 -9.72
C LEU A 86 -9.75 -12.28 -10.66
N MET A 87 -8.48 -12.23 -11.08
CA MET A 87 -7.88 -13.29 -11.91
C MET A 87 -7.91 -14.65 -11.21
N LYS A 88 -7.57 -14.69 -9.91
CA LYS A 88 -7.66 -15.92 -9.09
C LYS A 88 -9.09 -16.43 -8.97
N ALA A 89 -10.08 -15.53 -8.85
CA ALA A 89 -11.49 -15.89 -8.82
C ALA A 89 -11.96 -16.49 -10.16
N VAL A 90 -11.67 -15.82 -11.28
CA VAL A 90 -12.06 -16.28 -12.63
C VAL A 90 -11.51 -17.67 -12.92
N ARG A 91 -10.25 -17.95 -12.53
CA ARG A 91 -9.65 -19.29 -12.70
C ARG A 91 -10.36 -20.40 -11.91
N ARG A 92 -11.02 -20.07 -10.80
CA ARG A 92 -11.66 -21.04 -9.89
C ARG A 92 -13.19 -21.02 -9.95
N PHE A 93 -13.76 -20.19 -10.83
CA PHE A 93 -15.19 -20.03 -10.93
C PHE A 93 -15.82 -21.28 -11.58
N ASN A 94 -16.90 -21.77 -10.98
CA ASN A 94 -17.69 -22.87 -11.53
C ASN A 94 -19.06 -22.33 -11.99
N PRO A 95 -19.37 -22.37 -13.30
CA PRO A 95 -20.66 -21.90 -13.83
C PRO A 95 -21.87 -22.73 -13.36
N GLU A 96 -21.67 -24.00 -12.98
CA GLU A 96 -22.75 -24.92 -12.56
C GLU A 96 -23.40 -24.51 -11.23
N VAL A 97 -22.71 -23.70 -10.42
CA VAL A 97 -23.20 -23.25 -9.11
C VAL A 97 -24.36 -22.25 -9.26
N GLY A 98 -24.55 -21.66 -10.46
CA GLY A 98 -25.70 -20.78 -10.75
C GLY A 98 -25.63 -19.40 -10.08
N VAL A 99 -24.49 -19.01 -9.53
CA VAL A 99 -24.25 -17.67 -8.95
C VAL A 99 -23.52 -16.76 -9.94
N ARG A 100 -23.72 -15.44 -9.83
CA ARG A 100 -22.97 -14.46 -10.63
C ARG A 100 -21.50 -14.46 -10.27
N LEU A 101 -20.63 -14.23 -11.25
CA LEU A 101 -19.18 -14.15 -11.05
C LEU A 101 -18.80 -13.09 -10.00
N VAL A 102 -19.47 -11.94 -10.02
CA VAL A 102 -19.29 -10.85 -9.04
C VAL A 102 -19.43 -11.34 -7.59
N SER A 103 -20.45 -12.14 -7.31
CA SER A 103 -20.75 -12.66 -5.97
C SER A 103 -19.66 -13.61 -5.47
N PHE A 104 -19.03 -14.36 -6.38
CA PHE A 104 -17.90 -15.20 -6.06
C PHE A 104 -16.60 -14.38 -5.91
N ALA A 105 -16.33 -13.50 -6.88
CA ALA A 105 -15.07 -12.75 -6.99
C ALA A 105 -14.84 -11.76 -5.85
N VAL A 106 -15.89 -11.20 -5.24
CA VAL A 106 -15.76 -10.20 -4.16
C VAL A 106 -14.89 -10.71 -3.00
N HIS A 107 -14.96 -11.99 -2.66
CA HIS A 107 -14.20 -12.58 -1.56
C HIS A 107 -12.70 -12.66 -1.90
N TRP A 108 -12.38 -13.05 -3.13
CA TRP A 108 -11.01 -13.11 -3.63
C TRP A 108 -10.37 -11.72 -3.75
N ILE A 109 -11.13 -10.76 -4.31
CA ILE A 109 -10.67 -9.37 -4.45
C ILE A 109 -10.36 -8.78 -3.07
N LYS A 110 -11.29 -8.91 -2.11
CA LYS A 110 -11.07 -8.43 -0.73
C LYS A 110 -9.91 -9.13 -0.04
N ALA A 111 -9.75 -10.43 -0.24
CA ALA A 111 -8.67 -11.20 0.38
C ALA A 111 -7.28 -10.72 -0.10
N GLU A 112 -7.09 -10.54 -1.41
CA GLU A 112 -5.81 -10.06 -1.94
C GLU A 112 -5.52 -8.62 -1.50
N ILE A 113 -6.53 -7.73 -1.55
CA ILE A 113 -6.36 -6.35 -1.07
C ILE A 113 -6.03 -6.35 0.43
N HIS A 114 -6.70 -7.18 1.24
CA HIS A 114 -6.40 -7.29 2.68
C HIS A 114 -4.96 -7.73 2.92
N GLU A 115 -4.48 -8.75 2.19
CA GLU A 115 -3.12 -9.24 2.35
C GLU A 115 -2.09 -8.18 1.93
N TYR A 116 -2.34 -7.46 0.85
CA TYR A 116 -1.49 -6.34 0.44
C TYR A 116 -1.48 -5.21 1.49
N VAL A 117 -2.64 -4.82 2.02
CA VAL A 117 -2.72 -3.77 3.05
C VAL A 117 -1.92 -4.20 4.28
N LEU A 118 -2.11 -5.43 4.78
CA LEU A 118 -1.38 -5.92 5.95
C LEU A 118 0.14 -6.00 5.72
N ARG A 119 0.57 -6.34 4.50
CA ARG A 119 1.99 -6.45 4.13
C ARG A 119 2.63 -5.08 3.94
N ASN A 120 1.92 -4.07 3.48
CA ASN A 120 2.53 -2.79 3.04
C ASN A 120 2.13 -1.57 3.86
N TRP A 121 1.18 -1.68 4.80
CA TRP A 121 0.72 -0.55 5.58
C TRP A 121 1.81 0.08 6.46
N ARG A 122 2.75 -0.74 6.98
CA ARG A 122 3.93 -0.28 7.74
C ARG A 122 5.16 -1.13 7.48
N ILE A 123 6.31 -0.54 7.80
CA ILE A 123 7.61 -1.23 7.79
C ILE A 123 7.54 -2.39 8.79
N VAL A 124 7.20 -2.10 10.05
CA VAL A 124 7.01 -3.11 11.11
C VAL A 124 5.64 -3.74 11.01
N LYS A 125 5.58 -5.08 10.94
CA LYS A 125 4.31 -5.81 10.77
C LYS A 125 3.51 -5.81 12.08
N VAL A 126 2.31 -5.23 12.02
CA VAL A 126 1.45 -5.03 13.20
C VAL A 126 0.46 -6.16 13.43
N ALA A 127 -0.01 -6.83 12.37
CA ALA A 127 -1.08 -7.83 12.45
C ALA A 127 -0.66 -9.20 11.89
N THR A 128 0.09 -9.94 12.71
CA THR A 128 0.61 -11.27 12.37
C THR A 128 -0.38 -12.39 12.73
N THR A 129 -1.24 -12.19 13.74
CA THR A 129 -2.21 -13.20 14.17
C THR A 129 -3.61 -12.99 13.58
N LYS A 130 -4.43 -14.05 13.53
CA LYS A 130 -5.82 -13.97 13.03
C LYS A 130 -6.67 -12.96 13.82
N ALA A 131 -6.49 -12.91 15.13
CA ALA A 131 -7.14 -11.94 16.01
C ALA A 131 -6.73 -10.50 15.68
N GLN A 132 -5.43 -10.25 15.53
CA GLN A 132 -4.90 -8.94 15.18
C GLN A 132 -5.34 -8.49 13.78
N ARG A 133 -5.38 -9.39 12.79
CA ARG A 133 -5.91 -9.09 11.44
C ARG A 133 -7.38 -8.65 11.49
N LYS A 134 -8.20 -9.34 12.29
CA LYS A 134 -9.61 -8.98 12.51
C LYS A 134 -9.73 -7.61 13.18
N LEU A 135 -8.91 -7.34 14.19
CA LEU A 135 -8.83 -6.04 14.86
C LEU A 135 -8.45 -4.94 13.88
N PHE A 136 -7.37 -5.11 13.11
CA PHE A 136 -6.86 -4.10 12.18
C PHE A 136 -7.92 -3.56 11.19
N PHE A 137 -8.74 -4.44 10.61
CA PHE A 137 -9.78 -4.03 9.66
C PHE A 137 -11.10 -3.55 10.29
N ASN A 138 -11.41 -3.98 11.52
CA ASN A 138 -12.68 -3.62 12.18
C ASN A 138 -12.55 -2.48 13.17
N LEU A 139 -11.39 -2.33 13.84
CA LEU A 139 -11.16 -1.31 14.86
C LEU A 139 -11.42 0.10 14.31
N ARG A 140 -10.98 0.36 13.08
CA ARG A 140 -11.22 1.64 12.41
C ARG A 140 -12.68 1.87 11.99
N LYS A 141 -13.43 0.80 11.73
CA LYS A 141 -14.87 0.87 11.40
C LYS A 141 -15.71 1.15 12.65
N THR A 142 -15.33 0.57 13.78
CA THR A 142 -16.03 0.74 15.06
C THR A 142 -15.73 2.10 15.70
N LYS A 143 -14.62 2.74 15.34
CA LYS A 143 -14.22 4.05 15.83
C LYS A 143 -15.12 5.16 15.24
N GLN A 144 -16.24 5.45 15.92
CA GLN A 144 -17.20 6.49 15.52
C GLN A 144 -16.69 7.92 15.75
N ARG A 145 -15.67 8.10 16.60
CA ARG A 145 -15.12 9.41 16.98
C ARG A 145 -13.60 9.46 16.79
N LEU A 146 -13.08 10.63 16.39
CA LEU A 146 -11.65 10.91 16.45
C LEU A 146 -11.21 11.07 17.91
N GLY A 147 -10.40 10.14 18.41
CA GLY A 147 -9.90 10.13 19.79
C GLY A 147 -9.55 8.72 20.27
N TRP A 148 -8.89 8.55 21.41
CA TRP A 148 -8.64 7.22 21.98
C TRP A 148 -9.95 6.57 22.45
N PHE A 149 -10.04 5.24 22.37
CA PHE A 149 -11.18 4.51 22.91
C PHE A 149 -11.30 4.73 24.42
N ASN A 150 -12.53 4.90 24.90
CA ASN A 150 -12.81 4.81 26.32
C ASN A 150 -12.84 3.33 26.77
N GLN A 151 -12.91 3.10 28.08
CA GLN A 151 -12.83 1.75 28.63
C GLN A 151 -13.98 0.85 28.14
N ASP A 152 -15.19 1.41 28.07
CA ASP A 152 -16.39 0.68 27.65
C ASP A 152 -16.32 0.29 26.17
N GLU A 153 -15.79 1.15 25.30
CA GLU A 153 -15.57 0.87 23.88
C GLU A 153 -14.54 -0.25 23.69
N VAL A 154 -13.44 -0.23 24.45
CA VAL A 154 -12.42 -1.29 24.42
C VAL A 154 -13.04 -2.64 24.80
N GLU A 155 -13.85 -2.69 25.85
CA GLU A 155 -14.49 -3.92 26.31
C GLU A 155 -15.57 -4.41 25.34
N MET A 156 -16.31 -3.50 24.71
CA MET A 156 -17.29 -3.83 23.68
C MET A 156 -16.62 -4.44 22.45
N VAL A 157 -15.55 -3.81 21.94
CA VAL A 157 -14.78 -4.29 20.79
C VAL A 157 -14.11 -5.64 21.12
N ALA A 158 -13.56 -5.78 22.33
CA ALA A 158 -12.96 -7.04 22.79
C ALA A 158 -13.98 -8.18 22.76
N ARG A 159 -15.21 -7.93 23.25
CA ARG A 159 -16.30 -8.91 23.28
C ARG A 159 -16.82 -9.27 21.90
N GLU A 160 -17.05 -8.28 21.04
CA GLU A 160 -17.54 -8.48 19.67
C GLU A 160 -16.52 -9.25 18.82
N LEU A 161 -15.24 -8.91 18.96
CA LEU A 161 -14.20 -9.50 18.14
C LEU A 161 -13.63 -10.80 18.72
N GLY A 162 -13.87 -11.09 20.01
CA GLY A 162 -13.41 -12.29 20.70
C GLY A 162 -11.91 -12.23 21.06
N VAL A 163 -11.44 -11.07 21.52
CA VAL A 163 -10.03 -10.76 21.79
C VAL A 163 -9.89 -10.11 23.17
N THR A 164 -8.66 -9.99 23.69
CA THR A 164 -8.47 -9.36 25.01
C THR A 164 -8.50 -7.83 24.92
N SER A 165 -8.95 -7.15 25.97
CA SER A 165 -8.89 -5.68 26.06
C SER A 165 -7.45 -5.15 25.91
N LYS A 166 -6.46 -5.94 26.31
CA LYS A 166 -5.04 -5.62 26.10
C LYS A 166 -4.69 -5.57 24.60
N ASP A 167 -5.12 -6.56 23.82
CA ASP A 167 -4.87 -6.61 22.38
C ASP A 167 -5.52 -5.42 21.65
N VAL A 168 -6.71 -5.01 22.09
CA VAL A 168 -7.42 -3.84 21.53
C VAL A 168 -6.62 -2.56 21.77
N ARG A 169 -6.18 -2.30 23.01
CA ARG A 169 -5.36 -1.11 23.34
C ARG A 169 -4.01 -1.12 22.63
N GLU A 170 -3.37 -2.29 22.56
CA GLU A 170 -2.10 -2.45 21.84
C GLU A 170 -2.29 -2.16 20.34
N MET A 171 -3.34 -2.68 19.72
CA MET A 171 -3.66 -2.40 18.32
C MET A 171 -3.96 -0.91 18.12
N GLU A 172 -4.73 -0.29 19.00
CA GLU A 172 -5.02 1.15 18.91
C GLU A 172 -3.73 1.98 18.99
N SER A 173 -2.84 1.66 19.93
CA SER A 173 -1.54 2.34 20.07
C SER A 173 -0.69 2.21 18.81
N ARG A 174 -0.65 1.02 18.21
CA ARG A 174 0.09 0.78 16.95
C ARG A 174 -0.55 1.47 15.75
N MET A 175 -1.87 1.66 15.76
CA MET A 175 -2.59 2.40 14.72
C MET A 175 -2.40 3.92 14.82
N ALA A 176 -2.21 4.45 16.03
CA ALA A 176 -1.99 5.88 16.27
C ALA A 176 -0.55 6.34 16.05
N ALA A 177 0.45 5.48 16.29
CA ALA A 177 1.86 5.83 16.09
C ALA A 177 2.16 6.18 14.62
N GLN A 178 3.13 7.03 14.30
CA GLN A 178 3.63 7.23 12.92
C GLN A 178 5.05 6.66 12.80
N ASP A 179 5.40 6.09 11.64
CA ASP A 179 6.77 5.63 11.40
C ASP A 179 7.65 6.88 11.25
N MET A 180 8.72 6.97 12.04
CA MET A 180 9.63 8.13 12.02
C MET A 180 10.71 7.95 10.96
N THR A 181 10.92 8.96 10.13
CA THR A 181 12.05 9.01 9.20
C THR A 181 13.35 9.20 9.97
N PHE A 182 14.40 8.47 9.58
CA PHE A 182 15.71 8.55 10.22
C PHE A 182 16.43 9.88 9.95
N ASP A 183 16.30 10.39 8.73
CA ASP A 183 16.84 11.66 8.29
C ASP A 183 15.68 12.55 7.82
N LEU A 184 15.34 13.55 8.62
CA LEU A 184 14.34 14.55 8.28
C LEU A 184 15.10 15.74 7.71
N SER A 185 14.90 16.04 6.42
CA SER A 185 15.42 17.27 5.83
C SER A 185 14.86 18.46 6.60
N SER A 186 15.74 19.36 7.04
CA SER A 186 15.41 20.52 7.88
C SER A 186 14.63 21.63 7.15
N ASP A 187 13.94 21.32 6.06
CA ASP A 187 13.44 22.30 5.08
C ASP A 187 11.99 22.73 5.36
N ASP A 188 11.65 23.05 6.61
CA ASP A 188 10.31 23.54 6.97
C ASP A 188 10.40 24.57 8.10
N ASP A 189 9.99 25.81 7.82
CA ASP A 189 9.96 27.00 8.70
C ASP A 189 8.98 26.84 9.90
N SER A 190 9.10 25.76 10.66
CA SER A 190 8.26 25.45 11.82
C SER A 190 9.10 25.40 13.09
N ASP A 191 8.78 26.26 14.06
CA ASP A 191 9.41 26.39 15.38
C ASP A 191 9.41 25.08 16.23
N SER A 192 8.78 24.01 15.73
CA SER A 192 8.76 22.68 16.34
C SER A 192 9.14 21.61 15.33
N GLN A 193 10.38 21.64 14.82
CA GLN A 193 10.88 20.52 14.02
C GLN A 193 11.20 19.32 14.92
N PRO A 194 10.61 18.13 14.69
CA PRO A 194 11.08 16.91 15.30
C PRO A 194 12.53 16.66 14.86
N MET A 195 13.46 16.77 15.81
CA MET A 195 14.89 16.49 15.60
C MET A 195 15.07 15.09 15.00
N ALA A 196 15.73 15.02 13.85
CA ALA A 196 16.01 13.77 13.17
C ALA A 196 16.85 12.84 14.06
N PRO A 197 16.54 11.53 14.15
CA PRO A 197 17.34 10.56 14.90
C PRO A 197 18.83 10.58 14.58
N VAL A 198 19.22 10.90 13.34
CA VAL A 198 20.64 11.03 12.93
C VAL A 198 21.42 12.06 13.76
N LEU A 199 20.77 13.12 14.25
CA LEU A 199 21.40 14.18 15.03
C LEU A 199 21.67 13.77 16.48
N TYR A 200 21.05 12.69 16.97
CA TYR A 200 21.34 12.13 18.29
C TYR A 200 22.58 11.22 18.31
N LEU A 201 23.09 10.82 17.14
CA LEU A 201 24.30 10.01 17.02
C LEU A 201 25.59 10.83 16.97
N GLN A 202 25.49 12.17 17.03
CA GLN A 202 26.67 13.01 17.15
C GLN A 202 27.36 12.76 18.50
N ASP A 203 28.49 12.08 18.46
CA ASP A 203 29.38 12.00 19.62
C ASP A 203 29.99 13.39 19.85
N LYS A 204 29.40 14.13 20.79
CA LYS A 204 29.89 15.47 21.18
C LYS A 204 31.28 15.46 21.82
N SER A 205 31.82 14.28 22.13
CA SER A 205 33.20 14.12 22.62
C SER A 205 34.20 13.83 21.51
N SER A 206 33.73 13.47 20.31
CA SER A 206 34.61 13.18 19.18
C SER A 206 35.02 14.46 18.48
N ASN A 207 36.31 14.81 18.61
CA ASN A 207 36.95 15.92 17.90
C ASN A 207 37.71 15.48 16.65
N PHE A 208 37.32 14.33 16.07
CA PHE A 208 38.06 13.72 14.96
C PHE A 208 38.06 14.58 13.69
N ALA A 209 36.97 15.31 13.45
CA ALA A 209 36.87 16.23 12.32
C ALA A 209 37.87 17.38 12.43
N ASP A 210 37.90 18.07 13.58
CA ASP A 210 38.83 19.18 13.84
C ASP A 210 40.30 18.71 13.77
N GLY A 211 40.62 17.50 14.25
CA GLY A 211 41.97 16.95 14.13
C GLY A 211 42.41 16.72 12.67
N ILE A 212 41.52 16.19 11.82
CA ILE A 212 41.81 16.04 10.39
C ILE A 212 41.88 17.41 9.68
N GLU A 213 41.09 18.38 10.12
CA GLU A 213 41.13 19.74 9.59
C GLU A 213 42.47 20.41 9.90
N ASP A 214 42.96 20.32 11.14
CA ASP A 214 44.26 20.83 11.56
C ASP A 214 45.41 20.17 10.78
N ASP A 215 45.42 18.83 10.68
CA ASP A 215 46.44 18.08 9.94
C ASP A 215 46.49 18.50 8.45
N ASN A 216 45.31 18.59 7.81
CA ASN A 216 45.22 19.04 6.41
C ASN A 216 45.65 20.51 6.24
N TRP A 217 45.35 21.37 7.22
CA TRP A 217 45.71 22.78 7.17
C TRP A 217 47.23 22.96 7.25
N GLU A 218 47.91 22.24 8.13
CA GLU A 218 49.38 22.27 8.22
C GLU A 218 50.03 21.79 6.92
N GLU A 219 49.58 20.67 6.35
CA GLU A 219 50.11 20.13 5.10
C GLU A 219 49.84 21.10 3.93
N GLN A 220 48.63 21.66 3.85
CA GLN A 220 48.28 22.62 2.80
C GLN A 220 49.07 23.93 2.94
N ALA A 221 49.28 24.43 4.15
CA ALA A 221 50.08 25.62 4.41
C ALA A 221 51.56 25.40 4.02
N ALA A 222 52.13 24.24 4.39
CA ALA A 222 53.49 23.86 4.05
C ALA A 222 53.70 23.71 2.53
N ASN A 223 52.75 23.08 1.84
CA ASN A 223 52.78 22.93 0.38
C ASN A 223 52.70 24.29 -0.32
N ARG A 224 51.76 25.16 0.10
CA ARG A 224 51.64 26.52 -0.47
C ARG A 224 52.89 27.37 -0.24
N LEU A 225 53.53 27.25 0.92
CA LEU A 225 54.78 27.95 1.21
C LEU A 225 55.93 27.44 0.32
N THR A 226 56.01 26.12 0.14
CA THR A 226 57.01 25.48 -0.72
C THR A 226 56.83 25.91 -2.17
N ASP A 227 55.60 25.91 -2.69
CA ASP A 227 55.27 26.40 -4.03
C ASP A 227 55.65 27.88 -4.19
N ALA A 228 55.35 28.72 -3.19
CA ALA A 228 55.71 30.13 -3.22
C ALA A 228 57.23 30.36 -3.20
N MET A 229 57.99 29.53 -2.47
CA MET A 229 59.45 29.57 -2.44
C MET A 229 60.09 29.08 -3.75
N GLN A 230 59.47 28.13 -4.46
CA GLN A 230 59.95 27.68 -5.77
C GLN A 230 59.73 28.74 -6.87
N GLY A 231 58.74 29.62 -6.73
CA GLY A 231 58.51 30.74 -7.64
C GLY A 231 59.33 32.01 -7.36
N LEU A 232 60.30 31.94 -6.45
CA LEU A 232 61.11 33.08 -5.98
C LEU A 232 62.50 33.20 -6.66
N ASP A 233 62.70 32.48 -7.77
CA ASP A 233 63.83 32.60 -8.71
C ASP A 233 63.29 32.59 -10.16
#